data_AF-A0A4R6RSF3-F1
#
_entry.id   AF-A0A4R6RSF3-F1
#
_cell.length_a   1.000
_cell.length_b   1.000
_cell.length_c   1.000
_cell.angle_alpha   90.00
_cell.angle_beta   90.00
_cell.angle_gamma   90.00
#
_symmetry.space_group_name_H-M   'P 1'
#
loop_
_entity.id
_entity.type
_entity.pdbx_description
1 polymer ?
#
loop_
_entity_poly.entity_id
_entity_poly.type
_entity_poly.pdbx_seq_one_letter_code
_entity_poly.pdbx_strand_id
1 'polypeptide(L)'
;MLMKLSDREAADSVHRSIRTIQRWRREGLSMTFDITGRRIVSESALLAEYRRKLSADPVHEQRIRSVAHDTPPEELLDLLSVPPKKM
;
A
#
# COMPACT_ATOMS: atom_id res chain seq x y z
N MET A 1 7.85 20.34 -0.69
CA MET A 1 7.48 20.52 -2.11
C MET A 1 6.77 19.25 -2.52
N LEU A 2 5.47 19.27 -2.83
CA LEU A 2 4.75 18.06 -3.25
C LEU A 2 5.13 17.76 -4.70
N MET A 3 5.88 16.69 -4.92
CA MET A 3 6.27 16.27 -6.26
C MET A 3 5.01 15.89 -7.04
N LYS A 4 4.88 16.39 -8.27
CA LYS A 4 3.73 16.13 -9.14
C LYS A 4 4.21 15.26 -10.30
N LEU A 5 3.48 14.17 -10.54
CA LEU A 5 3.89 13.10 -11.45
C LEU A 5 2.85 12.94 -12.56
N SER A 6 3.30 12.71 -13.79
CA SER A 6 2.45 12.21 -14.87
C SER A 6 2.05 10.75 -14.63
N ASP A 7 1.11 10.22 -15.42
CA ASP A 7 0.72 8.79 -15.36
C ASP A 7 1.93 7.85 -15.51
N ARG A 8 2.92 8.23 -16.32
CA ARG A 8 4.13 7.44 -16.56
C ARG A 8 5.07 7.48 -15.36
N GLU A 9 5.39 8.68 -14.86
CA GLU A 9 6.27 8.83 -13.70
C GLU A 9 5.66 8.22 -12.44
N ALA A 10 4.33 8.33 -12.29
CA ALA A 10 3.60 7.67 -11.21
C ALA A 10 3.72 6.15 -11.29
N ALA A 11 3.58 5.58 -12.49
CA ALA A 11 3.70 4.14 -12.71
C ALA A 11 5.11 3.63 -12.36
N ASP A 12 6.13 4.38 -12.80
CA ASP A 12 7.54 4.06 -12.51
C ASP A 12 7.84 4.15 -11.01
N SER A 13 7.29 5.16 -10.31
CA SER A 13 7.48 5.40 -8.87
C SER A 13 6.96 4.25 -7.98
N VAL A 14 5.81 3.66 -8.32
CA VAL A 14 5.23 2.55 -7.54
C VAL A 14 5.49 1.16 -8.16
N HIS A 15 6.35 1.08 -9.17
CA HIS A 15 6.64 -0.15 -9.91
C HIS A 15 5.36 -0.88 -10.35
N ARG A 16 4.45 -0.15 -11.00
CA ARG A 16 3.20 -0.68 -11.57
C ARG A 16 3.07 -0.26 -13.02
N SER A 17 2.12 -0.88 -13.73
CA SER A 17 1.83 -0.49 -15.11
C SER A 17 1.08 0.85 -15.16
N ILE A 18 1.24 1.60 -16.25
CA ILE A 18 0.43 2.80 -16.51
C ILE A 18 -1.08 2.49 -16.47
N ARG A 19 -1.49 1.30 -16.95
CA ARG A 19 -2.89 0.85 -16.88
C ARG A 19 -3.38 0.74 -15.44
N THR A 20 -2.52 0.37 -14.49
CA THR A 20 -2.85 0.31 -13.06
C THR A 20 -3.15 1.70 -12.52
N ILE A 21 -2.32 2.70 -12.85
CA ILE A 21 -2.56 4.10 -12.46
C ILE A 21 -3.88 4.62 -13.05
N GLN A 22 -4.13 4.35 -14.34
CA GLN A 22 -5.38 4.72 -15.00
C GLN A 22 -6.60 4.02 -14.38
N ARG A 23 -6.46 2.78 -13.92
CA ARG A 23 -7.50 2.06 -13.18
C ARG A 23 -7.76 2.72 -11.83
N TRP A 24 -6.71 2.98 -11.03
CA TRP A 24 -6.86 3.66 -9.73
C TRP A 24 -7.51 5.03 -9.88
N ARG A 25 -7.21 5.77 -10.96
CA ARG A 25 -7.92 7.01 -11.29
C ARG A 25 -9.43 6.82 -11.44
N ARG A 26 -9.87 5.77 -12.13
CA ARG A 26 -11.31 5.45 -12.26
C ARG A 26 -11.93 5.05 -10.92
N GLU A 27 -11.13 4.50 -10.02
CA GLU A 27 -11.52 4.08 -8.68
C GLU A 27 -11.42 5.20 -7.64
N GLY A 28 -11.01 6.42 -8.02
CA GLY A 28 -11.01 7.59 -7.14
C GLY A 28 -9.64 8.14 -6.73
N LEU A 29 -8.52 7.68 -7.32
CA LEU A 29 -7.21 8.31 -7.11
C LEU A 29 -7.28 9.79 -7.53
N SER A 30 -7.05 10.68 -6.58
CA SER A 30 -7.11 12.13 -6.79
C SER A 30 -6.02 12.60 -7.75
N MET A 31 -6.45 13.25 -8.84
CA MET A 31 -5.57 13.86 -9.83
C MET A 31 -5.91 15.34 -9.99
N THR A 32 -4.91 16.13 -10.36
CA THR A 32 -5.06 17.55 -10.67
C THR A 32 -4.61 17.79 -12.10
N PHE A 33 -4.80 19.01 -12.58
CA PHE A 33 -4.15 19.48 -13.80
C PHE A 33 -2.96 20.38 -13.43
N ASP A 34 -1.93 20.40 -14.27
CA ASP A 34 -0.85 21.39 -14.18
C ASP A 34 -1.26 22.71 -14.85
N ILE A 35 -0.35 23.69 -14.81
CA ILE A 35 -0.52 24.98 -15.47
C ILE A 35 -0.62 24.88 -17.01
N THR A 36 -0.24 23.74 -17.59
CA THR A 36 -0.28 23.46 -19.03
C THR A 36 -1.49 22.62 -19.44
N GLY A 37 -2.39 22.30 -18.49
CA GLY A 37 -3.58 21.46 -18.73
C GLY A 37 -3.31 19.96 -18.79
N ARG A 38 -2.10 19.50 -18.44
CA ARG A 38 -1.75 18.08 -18.34
C ARG A 38 -2.24 17.51 -17.02
N ARG A 39 -2.74 16.27 -17.04
CA ARG A 39 -3.11 15.55 -15.81
C ARG A 39 -1.87 15.13 -15.05
N ILE A 40 -1.89 15.36 -13.75
CA ILE A 40 -0.82 15.02 -12.83
C ILE A 40 -1.42 14.46 -11.54
N VAL A 41 -0.68 13.59 -10.88
CA VAL A 41 -0.98 13.09 -9.53
C VAL A 41 0.04 13.67 -8.56
N SER A 42 -0.38 14.01 -7.34
CA SER A 42 0.59 14.30 -6.29
C SER A 42 1.20 13.00 -5.78
N GLU A 43 2.51 13.00 -5.56
CA GLU A 43 3.22 11.84 -5.02
C GLU A 43 2.62 11.35 -3.69
N SER A 44 2.19 12.27 -2.82
CA SER A 44 1.54 11.91 -1.55
C SER A 44 0.23 11.15 -1.75
N ALA A 45 -0.62 11.58 -2.68
CA ALA A 45 -1.88 10.89 -2.99
C ALA A 45 -1.61 9.53 -3.63
N LEU A 46 -0.62 9.44 -4.52
CA LEU A 46 -0.20 8.20 -5.15
C LEU A 46 0.27 7.18 -4.10
N LEU A 47 1.15 7.59 -3.18
CA LEU A 47 1.66 6.71 -2.13
C LEU A 47 0.58 6.30 -1.13
N ALA A 48 -0.34 7.20 -0.79
CA ALA A 48 -1.48 6.87 0.07
C ALA A 48 -2.39 5.82 -0.57
N GLU A 49 -2.72 5.98 -1.85
CA GLU A 49 -3.51 4.99 -2.60
C GLU A 49 -2.75 3.66 -2.72
N TYR A 50 -1.45 3.72 -3.02
CA TYR A 50 -0.63 2.53 -3.15
C TYR A 50 -0.62 1.70 -1.86
N ARG A 51 -0.42 2.34 -0.70
CA ARG A 51 -0.50 1.68 0.60
C ARG A 51 -1.87 1.06 0.85
N ARG A 52 -2.96 1.78 0.54
CA ARG A 52 -4.33 1.26 0.66
C ARG A 52 -4.54 0.00 -0.19
N LYS A 53 -3.99 -0.03 -1.41
CA LYS A 53 -4.09 -1.19 -2.31
C LYS A 53 -3.25 -2.36 -1.83
N LEU A 54 -2.07 -2.10 -1.27
CA LEU A 54 -1.22 -3.12 -0.68
C LEU A 54 -1.84 -3.73 0.58
N SER A 55 -2.43 -2.92 1.46
CA SER A 55 -3.13 -3.43 2.65
C SER A 55 -4.40 -4.21 2.29
N ALA A 56 -5.04 -3.91 1.15
CA ALA A 56 -6.19 -4.67 0.69
C ALA A 56 -5.82 -6.02 0.04
N ASP A 57 -4.53 -6.33 -0.15
CA ASP A 57 -4.04 -7.57 -0.76
C ASP A 57 -3.62 -8.58 0.33
N PRO A 58 -4.40 -9.65 0.58
CA PRO A 58 -4.10 -10.63 1.62
C PRO A 58 -2.76 -11.34 1.42
N VAL A 59 -2.34 -11.52 0.15
CA VAL A 59 -1.07 -12.18 -0.17
C VAL A 59 0.09 -11.26 0.17
N HIS A 60 -0.06 -9.96 -0.10
CA HIS A 60 0.93 -8.97 0.29
C HIS A 60 1.06 -8.87 1.82
N GLU A 61 -0.07 -8.85 2.54
CA GLU A 61 -0.06 -8.89 4.01
C GLU A 61 0.62 -10.15 4.54
N GLN A 62 0.30 -11.33 4.00
CA GLN A 62 0.91 -12.58 4.42
C GLN A 62 2.42 -12.60 4.15
N ARG A 63 2.87 -12.05 3.01
CA ARG A 63 4.31 -11.91 2.70
C ARG A 63 4.99 -10.96 3.69
N ILE A 64 4.37 -9.83 4.03
CA ILE A 64 4.91 -8.93 5.07
C ILE A 64 5.00 -9.66 6.40
N ARG A 65 3.95 -10.36 6.87
CA ARG A 65 3.97 -11.12 8.12
C ARG A 65 5.08 -12.17 8.15
N SER A 66 5.30 -12.86 7.03
CA SER A 66 6.35 -13.87 6.89
C SER A 66 7.76 -13.25 6.93
N VAL A 67 7.97 -12.08 6.32
CA VAL A 67 9.29 -11.40 6.28
C VAL A 67 9.57 -10.67 7.59
N ALA A 68 8.55 -10.08 8.21
CA ALA A 68 8.68 -9.35 9.47
C ALA A 68 8.94 -10.26 10.68
N HIS A 69 8.85 -11.59 10.51
CA HIS A 69 8.86 -12.55 11.62
C HIS A 69 7.86 -12.19 12.74
N ASP A 70 6.80 -11.46 12.39
CA ASP A 70 5.74 -11.01 13.31
C ASP A 70 4.75 -12.13 13.66
N THR A 71 4.97 -13.34 13.10
CA THR A 71 4.41 -14.58 13.64
C THR A 71 5.30 -14.97 14.79
N PRO A 72 4.82 -14.94 16.06
CA PRO A 72 5.61 -15.45 17.16
C PRO A 72 6.00 -16.89 16.83
N PRO A 73 7.26 -17.30 17.03
CA PRO A 73 7.62 -18.71 16.93
C PRO A 73 6.63 -19.54 17.76
N GLU A 74 6.34 -20.76 17.32
CA GLU A 74 5.34 -21.64 17.95
C GLU A 74 5.57 -21.76 19.48
N GLU A 75 6.84 -21.75 19.89
CA GLU A 75 7.31 -21.73 21.27
C GLU A 75 6.83 -20.51 22.11
N LEU A 76 6.56 -19.36 21.48
CA LEU A 76 6.03 -18.16 22.14
C LEU A 76 4.49 -18.19 22.29
N LEU A 77 3.77 -18.97 21.47
CA LEU A 77 2.32 -19.15 21.61
C LEU A 77 1.97 -19.96 22.87
N ASP A 78 2.82 -20.91 23.25
CA ASP A 78 2.69 -21.67 24.49
C ASP A 78 2.96 -20.80 25.74
N LEU A 79 3.87 -19.82 25.63
CA LEU A 79 4.19 -18.88 26.72
C LEU A 79 3.12 -17.78 26.91
N LEU A 80 2.40 -17.43 25.85
CA LEU A 80 1.29 -16.46 25.88
C LEU A 80 -0.07 -17.11 26.17
N SER A 81 -0.13 -18.45 26.16
CA SER A 81 -1.28 -19.22 26.64
C SER A 81 -1.36 -19.07 28.17
N VAL A 82 -2.11 -18.07 28.63
CA VAL A 82 -2.41 -17.88 30.05
C VAL A 82 -3.05 -19.17 30.56
N PRO A 83 -2.44 -19.91 31.52
CA PRO A 83 -3.06 -21.10 32.05
C PRO A 83 -4.41 -20.71 32.64
N PRO A 84 -5.48 -21.52 32.44
CA PRO A 84 -6.80 -21.17 32.95
C PRO A 84 -6.67 -20.91 34.45
N LYS A 85 -7.12 -19.73 34.88
CA LYS A 85 -7.16 -19.33 36.28
C LYS A 85 -7.93 -20.41 37.04
N LYS A 86 -7.25 -21.20 37.86
CA LYS A 86 -7.90 -22.19 38.72
C LYS A 86 -8.91 -21.44 39.59
N MET A 87 -10.18 -21.80 39.45
CA MET A 87 -11.29 -21.36 40.31
C MET A 87 -11.19 -22.03 41.68
#